data_AF-A0A950KPZ1-F1
#
_entry.id   AF-A0A950KPZ1-F1
#
_cell.length_a   1.000
_cell.length_b   1.000
_cell.length_c   1.000
_cell.angle_alpha   90.00
_cell.angle_beta   90.00
_cell.angle_gamma   90.00
#
_symmetry.space_group_name_H-M   'P 1'
#
loop_
_entity.id
_entity.type
_entity.pdbx_description
1 polymer ?
#
loop_
_entity_poly.entity_id
_entity_poly.type
_entity_poly.pdbx_seq_one_letter_code
_entity_poly.pdbx_strand_id
1 'polypeptide(L)'
;LVAAARERGELPSAPLRAAEALKPLAALGGGLEVLAYAGEMGEKEAVNAHLAPSVLGSTGPVTSAQDTRAAATAMAQRNVDLLLFAGGDGTAVDVLEAIGDRIPVLGIPAGVKMHSAVFAVTPKSAGELTATLAQDGRWGLRRAEVMDVDEGLLRAGSISARLHGFLNVPDARRHLQSAKARSLASEAAAQEGIANHLIDNVLGDRVWMIGPGTTTAVILALLGLQKTVLGVDVIRAGALLMADADEHALLELLAAEKAGIVVTPVGGQGFLFGRGNQQLSAPVIDKTAPERIIVVASEAKIARLGGAPLRVDTGDAALDARLAGYTRIVVGYNREIVYPIA
;
A
#
# COMPACT_ATOMS: atom_id res chain seq x y z
N LEU A 1 -4.85 6.68 26.58
CA LEU A 1 -3.51 6.13 26.22
C LEU A 1 -2.38 7.14 26.38
N VAL A 2 -2.48 8.39 25.89
CA VAL A 2 -1.42 9.42 26.06
C VAL A 2 -1.10 9.71 27.53
N ALA A 3 -2.12 9.85 28.38
CA ALA A 3 -1.93 9.99 29.84
C ALA A 3 -1.23 8.76 30.45
N ALA A 4 -1.68 7.55 30.08
CA ALA A 4 -1.09 6.29 30.55
C ALA A 4 0.33 6.00 30.00
N ALA A 5 0.69 6.54 28.83
CA ALA A 5 2.04 6.45 28.27
C ALA A 5 2.99 7.44 28.96
N ARG A 6 2.51 8.66 29.25
CA ARG A 6 3.23 9.65 30.07
C ARG A 6 3.49 9.15 31.50
N GLU A 7 2.53 8.44 32.11
CA GLU A 7 2.70 7.78 33.42
C GLU A 7 3.75 6.66 33.41
N ARG A 8 4.01 6.04 32.24
CA ARG A 8 5.06 5.03 32.04
C ARG A 8 6.42 5.62 31.67
N GLY A 9 6.56 6.95 31.61
CA GLY A 9 7.81 7.62 31.21
C GLY A 9 8.13 7.52 29.71
N GLU A 10 7.19 7.08 28.88
CA GLU A 10 7.35 7.05 27.43
C GLU A 10 7.16 8.47 26.87
N LEU A 11 8.20 9.04 26.27
CA LEU A 11 8.11 10.35 25.61
C LEU A 11 7.07 10.29 24.48
N PRO A 12 6.18 11.29 24.35
CA PRO A 12 5.21 11.34 23.26
C PRO A 12 5.93 11.33 21.91
N SER A 13 5.64 10.35 21.06
CA SER A 13 6.27 10.22 19.75
C SER A 13 5.78 11.26 18.74
N ALA A 14 4.57 11.81 18.93
CA ALA A 14 3.95 12.74 17.99
C ALA A 14 4.72 14.07 17.82
N PRO A 15 5.13 14.79 18.89
CA PRO A 15 5.97 15.99 18.78
C PRO A 15 7.28 15.76 18.01
N LEU A 16 7.99 14.67 18.32
CA LEU A 16 9.26 14.35 17.66
C LEU A 16 9.08 14.07 16.17
N ARG A 17 8.03 13.32 15.82
CA ARG A 17 7.73 12.98 14.43
C ARG A 17 7.18 14.17 13.64
N ALA A 18 6.41 15.05 14.28
CA ALA A 18 6.00 16.32 13.69
C ALA A 18 7.22 17.19 13.38
N ALA A 19 8.15 17.36 14.32
CA ALA A 19 9.38 18.10 14.08
C ALA A 19 10.22 17.49 12.94
N GLU A 20 10.30 16.16 12.85
CA GLU A 20 10.95 15.46 11.73
C GLU A 20 10.29 15.79 10.38
N ALA A 21 8.96 15.76 10.31
CA ALA A 21 8.20 16.08 9.11
C ALA A 21 8.31 17.56 8.69
N LEU A 22 8.57 18.48 9.62
CA LEU A 22 8.69 19.90 9.30
C LEU A 22 10.07 20.32 8.78
N LYS A 23 11.13 19.52 9.02
CA LYS A 23 12.50 19.83 8.57
C LYS A 23 12.63 20.09 7.06
N PRO A 24 12.02 19.31 6.15
CA PRO A 24 12.10 19.58 4.71
C PRO A 24 11.51 20.93 4.30
N LEU A 25 10.54 21.46 5.06
CA LEU A 25 9.88 22.74 4.76
C LEU A 25 10.78 23.93 5.06
N ALA A 26 11.64 23.83 6.08
CA ALA A 26 12.58 24.89 6.42
C ALA A 26 13.58 25.17 5.29
N ALA A 27 13.88 24.16 4.47
CA ALA A 27 14.79 24.29 3.32
C ALA A 27 14.20 25.08 2.14
N LEU A 28 12.91 25.41 2.16
CA LEU A 28 12.24 26.14 1.06
C LEU A 28 12.57 27.64 1.03
N GLY A 29 13.15 28.20 2.09
CA GLY A 29 13.73 29.55 2.10
C GLY A 29 12.74 30.73 1.96
N GLY A 30 11.45 30.48 1.67
CA GLY A 30 10.39 31.49 1.59
C GLY A 30 9.16 31.01 0.81
N GLY A 31 8.03 31.73 0.93
CA GLY A 31 6.80 31.45 0.16
C GLY A 31 5.77 30.54 0.85
N LEU A 32 6.04 30.07 2.07
CA LEU A 32 5.12 29.28 2.87
C LEU A 32 4.67 30.08 4.11
N GLU A 33 3.37 30.30 4.25
CA GLU A 33 2.79 30.76 5.51
C GLU A 33 2.53 29.55 6.40
N VAL A 34 3.24 29.44 7.52
CA VAL A 34 3.05 28.36 8.48
C VAL A 34 2.14 28.84 9.58
N LEU A 35 1.00 28.17 9.77
CA LEU A 35 0.16 28.36 10.94
C LEU A 35 0.34 27.16 11.85
N ALA A 36 0.40 27.40 13.17
CA ALA A 36 0.48 26.34 14.15
C ALA A 36 -0.49 26.63 15.31
N TYR A 37 -0.95 25.58 16.00
CA TYR A 37 -1.71 25.76 17.23
C TYR A 37 -0.75 25.78 18.42
N ALA A 38 -1.12 26.51 19.47
CA ALA A 38 -0.22 26.81 20.59
C ALA A 38 0.40 25.55 21.26
N GLY A 39 1.63 25.68 21.72
CA GLY A 39 2.33 24.69 22.53
C GLY A 39 2.82 23.47 21.74
N GLU A 40 2.48 22.28 22.23
CA GLU A 40 2.85 20.97 21.62
C GLU A 40 1.94 20.59 20.43
N MET A 41 1.08 21.51 19.99
CA MET A 41 0.16 21.33 18.86
C MET A 41 0.71 21.94 17.57
N GLY A 42 2.04 21.91 17.40
CA GLY A 42 2.74 22.31 16.19
C GLY A 42 3.63 23.55 16.35
N GLU A 43 3.37 24.42 17.34
CA GLU A 43 4.16 25.64 17.55
C GLU A 43 5.61 25.30 17.88
N LYS A 44 5.82 24.51 18.95
CA LYS A 44 7.17 24.13 19.39
C LYS A 44 7.90 23.32 18.31
N GLU A 45 7.18 22.45 17.62
CA GLU A 45 7.73 21.58 16.58
C GLU A 45 8.17 22.38 15.35
N ALA A 46 7.40 23.38 14.93
CA ALA A 46 7.75 24.29 13.85
C ALA A 46 8.96 25.16 14.22
N VAL A 47 8.99 25.73 15.44
CA VAL A 47 10.14 26.50 15.94
C VAL A 47 11.40 25.64 15.98
N ASN A 48 11.31 24.40 16.47
CA ASN A 48 12.43 23.45 16.50
C ASN A 48 12.90 23.05 15.08
N ALA A 49 12.02 23.11 14.09
CA ALA A 49 12.37 22.90 12.69
C ALA A 49 12.93 24.17 12.02
N HIS A 50 13.11 25.28 12.75
CA HIS A 50 13.53 26.59 12.23
C HIS A 50 12.52 27.25 11.29
N LEU A 51 11.23 26.97 11.50
CA LEU A 51 10.12 27.69 10.88
C LEU A 51 9.61 28.79 11.82
N ALA A 52 8.99 29.83 11.26
CA ALA A 52 8.37 30.91 12.00
C ALA A 52 6.83 30.81 11.88
N PRO A 53 6.15 30.06 12.75
CA PRO A 53 4.71 29.89 12.65
C PRO A 53 3.92 31.09 13.19
N SER A 54 2.79 31.41 12.56
CA SER A 54 1.72 32.22 13.14
C SER A 54 0.90 31.35 14.09
N VAL A 55 0.95 31.66 15.37
CA VAL A 55 0.31 30.84 16.42
C VAL A 55 -1.18 31.17 16.55
N LEU A 56 -2.00 30.13 16.55
CA LEU A 56 -3.45 30.19 16.75
C LEU A 56 -3.85 29.61 18.10
N GLY A 57 -4.90 30.20 18.68
CA GLY A 57 -5.56 29.69 19.88
C GLY A 57 -4.66 29.60 21.10
N SER A 58 -5.04 28.74 22.04
CA SER A 58 -4.27 28.42 23.24
C SER A 58 -4.58 27.00 23.68
N THR A 59 -3.66 26.39 24.42
CA THR A 59 -3.83 25.05 25.01
C THR A 59 -3.39 25.06 26.46
N GLY A 60 -3.92 24.12 27.24
CA GLY A 60 -3.36 23.79 28.54
C GLY A 60 -2.03 23.02 28.44
N PRO A 61 -1.45 22.61 29.58
CA PRO A 61 -0.22 21.81 29.62
C PRO A 61 -0.39 20.38 29.10
N VAL A 62 -1.64 19.91 29.00
CA VAL A 62 -1.99 18.60 28.43
C VAL A 62 -3.05 18.82 27.38
N THR A 63 -2.82 18.26 26.20
CA THR A 63 -3.73 18.37 25.05
C THR A 63 -4.71 17.20 24.99
N SER A 64 -5.85 17.45 24.36
CA SER A 64 -7.00 16.54 24.27
C SER A 64 -7.53 16.45 22.84
N ALA A 65 -8.43 15.50 22.60
CA ALA A 65 -9.19 15.41 21.34
C ALA A 65 -9.96 16.71 21.02
N GLN A 66 -10.41 17.44 22.04
CA GLN A 66 -11.10 18.71 21.85
C GLN A 66 -10.14 19.80 21.37
N ASP A 67 -8.89 19.79 21.81
CA ASP A 67 -7.85 20.69 21.29
C ASP A 67 -7.54 20.37 19.82
N THR A 68 -7.49 19.09 19.43
CA THR A 68 -7.36 18.68 18.02
C THR A 68 -8.51 19.23 17.18
N ARG A 69 -9.75 19.07 17.62
CA ARG A 69 -10.93 19.59 16.91
C ARG A 69 -10.93 21.12 16.81
N ALA A 70 -10.54 21.81 17.89
CA ALA A 70 -10.43 23.27 17.91
C ALA A 70 -9.34 23.76 16.94
N ALA A 71 -8.17 23.12 16.94
CA ALA A 71 -7.07 23.43 16.03
C ALA A 71 -7.48 23.22 14.57
N ALA A 72 -8.05 22.05 14.22
CA ALA A 72 -8.51 21.76 12.86
C ALA A 72 -9.58 22.76 12.39
N THR A 73 -10.53 23.11 13.27
CA THR A 73 -11.56 24.11 12.97
C THR A 73 -10.97 25.49 12.72
N ALA A 74 -10.01 25.94 13.54
CA ALA A 74 -9.34 27.22 13.37
C ALA A 74 -8.56 27.29 12.05
N MET A 75 -7.88 26.20 11.67
CA MET A 75 -7.17 26.08 10.39
C MET A 75 -8.13 26.14 9.20
N ALA A 76 -9.27 25.45 9.28
CA ALA A 76 -10.30 25.51 8.24
C ALA A 76 -10.92 26.91 8.12
N GLN A 77 -11.14 27.62 9.22
CA GLN A 77 -11.62 29.02 9.18
C GLN A 77 -10.62 29.98 8.53
N ARG A 78 -9.32 29.66 8.60
CA ARG A 78 -8.25 30.40 7.92
C ARG A 78 -8.05 29.98 6.46
N ASN A 79 -8.80 28.99 5.97
CA ASN A 79 -8.69 28.43 4.62
C ASN A 79 -7.25 28.04 4.25
N VAL A 80 -6.55 27.33 5.14
CA VAL A 80 -5.22 26.81 4.83
C VAL A 80 -5.26 25.86 3.62
N ASP A 81 -4.23 25.90 2.79
CA ASP A 81 -4.14 25.05 1.58
C ASP A 81 -3.95 23.56 1.92
N LEU A 82 -3.32 23.27 3.06
CA LEU A 82 -3.09 21.92 3.56
C LEU A 82 -2.97 21.93 5.09
N LEU A 83 -3.68 21.02 5.76
CA LEU A 83 -3.53 20.76 7.19
C LEU A 83 -2.65 19.53 7.44
N LEU A 84 -1.54 19.72 8.14
CA LEU A 84 -0.74 18.62 8.69
C LEU A 84 -1.18 18.31 10.11
N PHE A 85 -1.37 17.03 10.44
CA PHE A 85 -1.66 16.59 11.79
C PHE A 85 -0.80 15.37 12.17
N ALA A 86 -0.26 15.34 13.38
CA ALA A 86 0.53 14.22 13.88
C ALA A 86 -0.26 13.40 14.90
N GLY A 87 -0.45 12.11 14.62
CA GLY A 87 -1.28 11.27 15.47
C GLY A 87 -1.47 9.85 14.94
N GLY A 88 -2.48 9.18 15.47
CA GLY A 88 -2.98 7.88 14.99
C GLY A 88 -4.41 8.00 14.46
N ASP A 89 -5.06 6.87 14.19
CA ASP A 89 -6.41 6.83 13.60
C ASP A 89 -7.45 7.65 14.38
N GLY A 90 -7.45 7.59 15.72
CA GLY A 90 -8.34 8.43 16.54
C GLY A 90 -8.16 9.94 16.31
N THR A 91 -6.93 10.40 16.06
CA THR A 91 -6.67 11.80 15.69
C THR A 91 -7.21 12.12 14.30
N ALA A 92 -7.14 11.18 13.35
CA ALA A 92 -7.74 11.35 12.03
C ALA A 92 -9.27 11.42 12.11
N VAL A 93 -9.90 10.65 13.01
CA VAL A 93 -11.34 10.74 13.32
C VAL A 93 -11.68 12.10 13.91
N ASP A 94 -10.93 12.59 14.91
CA ASP A 94 -11.15 13.93 15.47
C ASP A 94 -11.07 15.03 14.39
N VAL A 95 -10.10 14.93 13.48
CA VAL A 95 -9.97 15.86 12.34
C VAL A 95 -11.17 15.75 11.41
N LEU A 96 -11.57 14.52 11.04
CA LEU A 96 -12.76 14.29 10.20
C LEU A 96 -14.02 14.90 10.81
N GLU A 97 -14.26 14.70 12.11
CA GLU A 97 -15.42 15.27 12.81
C GLU A 97 -15.40 16.80 12.82
N ALA A 98 -14.21 17.41 12.94
CA ALA A 98 -14.08 18.87 13.02
C ALA A 98 -14.28 19.56 11.67
N ILE A 99 -13.68 19.01 10.61
CA ILE A 99 -13.59 19.73 9.33
C ILE A 99 -14.31 19.07 8.17
N GLY A 100 -14.73 17.81 8.28
CA GLY A 100 -15.23 17.05 7.13
C GLY A 100 -14.22 17.09 5.98
N ASP A 101 -14.69 17.38 4.77
CA ASP A 101 -13.86 17.45 3.57
C ASP A 101 -13.48 18.87 3.13
N ARG A 102 -13.68 19.87 4.01
CA ARG A 102 -13.53 21.31 3.71
C ARG A 102 -12.13 21.73 3.27
N ILE A 103 -11.10 21.18 3.88
CA ILE A 103 -9.70 21.48 3.55
C ILE A 103 -8.91 20.17 3.35
N PRO A 104 -7.88 20.16 2.50
CA PRO A 104 -7.00 19.01 2.36
C PRO A 104 -6.22 18.74 3.64
N VAL A 105 -5.98 17.47 3.94
CA VAL A 105 -5.18 17.03 5.08
C VAL A 105 -4.06 16.07 4.67
N LEU A 106 -3.02 15.99 5.49
CA LEU A 106 -2.01 14.94 5.40
C LEU A 106 -1.59 14.52 6.81
N GLY A 107 -1.78 13.24 7.13
CA GLY A 107 -1.41 12.69 8.43
C GLY A 107 0.08 12.39 8.53
N ILE A 108 0.71 12.84 9.61
CA ILE A 108 2.07 12.49 10.01
C ILE A 108 1.96 11.28 10.96
N PRO A 109 2.49 10.10 10.56
CA PRO A 109 2.28 8.89 11.33
C PRO A 109 3.00 8.95 12.67
N ALA A 110 2.28 8.95 13.81
CA ALA A 110 2.90 9.05 15.14
C ALA A 110 3.21 7.71 15.82
N GLY A 111 2.64 6.59 15.34
CA GLY A 111 2.73 5.27 15.97
C GLY A 111 2.86 4.10 14.99
N VAL A 112 2.50 2.89 15.43
CA VAL A 112 2.61 1.62 14.67
C VAL A 112 1.25 0.99 14.30
N LYS A 113 0.12 1.67 14.57
CA LYS A 113 -1.24 1.19 14.29
C LYS A 113 -2.05 2.30 13.60
N MET A 114 -1.87 2.45 12.29
CA MET A 114 -2.64 3.39 11.48
C MET A 114 -3.22 2.64 10.30
N HIS A 115 -4.54 2.55 10.26
CA HIS A 115 -5.33 1.87 9.24
C HIS A 115 -5.92 2.88 8.24
N SER A 116 -6.04 4.16 8.62
CA SER A 116 -6.55 5.21 7.76
C SER A 116 -5.62 5.50 6.58
N ALA A 117 -6.18 5.66 5.38
CA ALA A 117 -5.45 5.95 4.15
C ALA A 117 -5.04 7.44 3.99
N VAL A 118 -5.12 8.21 5.08
CA VAL A 118 -4.82 9.66 5.15
C VAL A 118 -3.40 9.96 5.61
N PHE A 119 -2.68 8.96 6.12
CA PHE A 119 -1.32 9.11 6.62
C PHE A 119 -0.28 8.94 5.50
N ALA A 120 0.81 9.68 5.60
CA ALA A 120 2.03 9.39 4.85
C ALA A 120 2.69 8.11 5.37
N VAL A 121 3.61 7.54 4.58
CA VAL A 121 4.31 6.29 4.93
C VAL A 121 5.20 6.47 6.17
N THR A 122 5.89 7.61 6.24
CA THR A 122 6.78 8.02 7.33
C THR A 122 6.66 9.52 7.61
N PRO A 123 7.09 10.00 8.79
CA PRO A 123 7.08 11.44 9.09
C PRO A 123 7.92 12.24 8.08
N LYS A 124 9.12 11.73 7.74
CA LYS A 124 9.97 12.31 6.70
C LYS A 124 9.24 12.43 5.35
N SER A 125 8.53 11.37 4.92
CA SER A 125 7.79 11.41 3.65
C SER A 125 6.63 12.40 3.65
N ALA A 126 5.98 12.64 4.80
CA ALA A 126 4.96 13.67 4.93
C ALA A 126 5.55 15.06 4.67
N GLY A 127 6.73 15.31 5.24
CA GLY A 127 7.48 16.55 5.03
C GLY A 127 7.93 16.77 3.59
N GLU A 128 8.55 15.76 2.98
CA GLU A 128 9.02 15.81 1.59
C GLU A 128 7.87 16.02 0.60
N LEU A 129 6.74 15.34 0.82
CA LEU A 129 5.54 15.54 0.02
C LEU A 129 5.02 16.97 0.17
N THR A 130 4.89 17.47 1.40
CA THR A 130 4.43 18.84 1.66
C THR A 130 5.35 19.87 1.00
N ALA A 131 6.66 19.66 1.07
CA ALA A 131 7.63 20.55 0.45
C ALA A 131 7.50 20.58 -1.08
N THR A 132 7.31 19.41 -1.69
CA THR A 132 7.09 19.26 -3.13
C THR A 132 5.81 19.97 -3.57
N LEU A 133 4.72 19.75 -2.82
CA LEU A 133 3.43 20.39 -3.08
C LEU A 133 3.57 21.91 -3.04
N ALA A 134 4.19 22.44 -1.98
CA ALA A 134 4.42 23.88 -1.81
C ALA A 134 5.22 24.49 -2.97
N GLN A 135 6.22 23.78 -3.51
CA GLN A 135 6.99 24.22 -4.68
C GLN A 135 6.18 24.21 -5.98
N ASP A 136 5.40 23.15 -6.22
CA ASP A 136 4.64 22.97 -7.45
C ASP A 136 3.41 23.90 -7.52
N GLY A 137 2.85 24.29 -6.37
CA GLY A 137 1.73 25.22 -6.25
C GLY A 137 0.40 24.72 -6.82
N ARG A 138 0.35 23.50 -7.37
CA ARG A 138 -0.86 22.87 -7.94
C ARG A 138 -0.84 21.36 -7.75
N TRP A 139 -1.78 20.85 -6.97
CA TRP A 139 -1.95 19.41 -6.75
C TRP A 139 -3.41 18.98 -6.90
N GLY A 140 -3.60 17.72 -7.29
CA GLY A 140 -4.92 17.08 -7.25
C GLY A 140 -5.31 16.72 -5.82
N LEU A 141 -6.59 16.41 -5.61
CA LEU A 141 -7.08 15.84 -4.36
C LEU A 141 -7.68 14.47 -4.63
N ARG A 142 -7.54 13.57 -3.66
CA ARG A 142 -8.25 12.29 -3.63
C ARG A 142 -8.94 12.13 -2.29
N ARG A 143 -10.06 11.40 -2.29
CA ARG A 143 -10.71 10.96 -1.05
C ARG A 143 -9.94 9.78 -0.47
N ALA A 144 -9.73 9.81 0.83
CA ALA A 144 -9.03 8.77 1.57
C ALA A 144 -9.85 8.33 2.79
N GLU A 145 -9.91 7.01 3.00
CA GLU A 145 -10.67 6.40 4.09
C GLU A 145 -10.07 6.74 5.46
N VAL A 146 -10.94 7.13 6.38
CA VAL A 146 -10.62 7.26 7.81
C VAL A 146 -11.19 6.03 8.50
N MET A 147 -10.30 5.20 9.01
CA MET A 147 -10.59 3.92 9.64
C MET A 147 -10.16 4.01 11.11
N ASP A 148 -10.95 3.44 12.02
CA ASP A 148 -10.52 3.27 13.41
C ASP A 148 -10.84 1.86 13.89
N VAL A 149 -9.99 1.34 14.79
CA VAL A 149 -10.16 0.01 15.37
C VAL A 149 -10.82 0.17 16.73
N ASP A 150 -11.97 -0.49 16.90
CA ASP A 150 -12.66 -0.49 18.20
C ASP A 150 -11.78 -1.19 19.25
N GLU A 151 -11.21 -0.40 20.17
CA GLU A 151 -10.32 -0.87 21.23
C GLU A 151 -11.03 -1.79 22.25
N GLY A 152 -12.36 -1.76 22.32
CA GLY A 152 -13.17 -2.68 23.11
C GLY A 152 -13.22 -4.07 22.48
N LEU A 153 -13.45 -4.12 21.16
CA LEU A 153 -13.43 -5.37 20.39
C LEU A 153 -12.02 -5.96 20.26
N LEU A 154 -11.00 -5.10 20.16
CA LEU A 154 -9.59 -5.51 20.15
C LEU A 154 -9.19 -6.24 21.44
N ARG A 155 -9.70 -5.79 22.59
CA ARG A 155 -9.50 -6.45 23.90
C ARG A 155 -10.22 -7.78 24.01
N ALA A 156 -11.30 -7.98 23.25
CA ALA A 156 -12.03 -9.24 23.15
C ALA A 156 -11.49 -10.18 22.05
N GLY A 157 -10.34 -9.85 21.43
CA GLY A 157 -9.69 -10.71 20.42
C GLY A 157 -10.30 -10.64 19.02
N SER A 158 -11.21 -9.70 18.75
CA SER A 158 -11.76 -9.44 17.40
C SER A 158 -11.25 -8.10 16.86
N ILE A 159 -10.54 -8.13 15.74
CA ILE A 159 -10.13 -6.92 15.03
C ILE A 159 -11.25 -6.56 14.04
N SER A 160 -11.98 -5.48 14.33
CA SER A 160 -12.93 -4.88 13.39
C SER A 160 -12.55 -3.42 13.19
N ALA A 161 -11.93 -3.11 12.05
CA ALA A 161 -11.72 -1.73 11.62
C ALA A 161 -13.04 -1.16 11.07
N ARG A 162 -13.49 -0.03 11.60
CA ARG A 162 -14.73 0.65 11.18
C ARG A 162 -14.38 1.83 10.28
N LEU A 163 -15.11 1.99 9.17
CA LEU A 163 -15.05 3.19 8.34
C LEU A 163 -15.82 4.33 9.01
N HIS A 164 -15.14 5.43 9.32
CA HIS A 164 -15.75 6.66 9.87
C HIS A 164 -16.15 7.65 8.78
N GLY A 165 -15.43 7.65 7.66
CA GLY A 165 -15.73 8.54 6.53
C GLY A 165 -14.50 8.77 5.66
N PHE A 166 -14.47 9.92 5.00
CA PHE A 166 -13.44 10.25 4.04
C PHE A 166 -12.93 11.68 4.23
N LEU A 167 -11.60 11.84 4.16
CA LEU A 167 -10.92 13.13 4.12
C LEU A 167 -10.34 13.37 2.72
N ASN A 168 -10.25 14.64 2.32
CA ASN A 168 -9.51 15.02 1.13
C ASN A 168 -8.01 15.05 1.44
N VAL A 169 -7.20 14.34 0.66
CA VAL A 169 -5.75 14.35 0.80
C VAL A 169 -5.09 14.68 -0.54
N PRO A 170 -3.88 15.28 -0.54
CA PRO A 170 -3.14 15.52 -1.78
C PRO A 170 -3.00 14.25 -2.61
N ASP A 171 -3.41 14.33 -3.88
CA ASP A 171 -3.20 13.27 -4.86
C ASP A 171 -1.78 13.37 -5.41
N ALA A 172 -0.85 12.82 -4.63
CA ALA A 172 0.56 12.77 -4.98
C ALA A 172 0.83 11.97 -6.27
N ARG A 173 -0.15 11.26 -6.85
CA ARG A 173 0.02 10.47 -8.09
C ARG A 173 0.47 11.32 -9.29
N ARG A 174 0.16 12.62 -9.32
CA ARG A 174 0.62 13.55 -10.38
C ARG A 174 2.07 14.01 -10.21
N HIS A 175 2.58 14.14 -8.98
CA HIS A 175 3.96 14.57 -8.72
C HIS A 175 4.94 13.37 -8.61
N LEU A 176 4.41 12.17 -8.43
CA LEU A 176 5.14 10.90 -8.47
C LEU A 176 5.58 10.48 -9.88
N GLN A 177 5.18 11.18 -10.95
CA GLN A 177 5.71 10.90 -12.29
C GLN A 177 7.20 11.29 -12.44
N SER A 178 7.74 12.11 -11.55
CA SER A 178 9.11 12.64 -11.66
C SER A 178 10.12 12.07 -10.65
N ALA A 179 9.67 11.44 -9.56
CA ALA A 179 10.55 10.87 -8.55
C ALA A 179 10.28 9.36 -8.38
N LYS A 180 11.04 8.55 -9.14
CA LYS A 180 11.08 7.09 -9.04
C LYS A 180 11.45 6.62 -7.62
N ALA A 181 10.47 6.34 -6.76
CA ALA A 181 10.53 5.30 -5.72
C ALA A 181 9.16 5.18 -5.01
N ARG A 182 8.33 4.30 -5.56
CA ARG A 182 7.03 3.81 -5.09
C ARG A 182 6.93 3.60 -3.56
N SER A 183 5.88 4.16 -2.95
CA SER A 183 5.37 3.66 -1.66
C SER A 183 4.88 2.23 -1.86
N LEU A 184 5.60 1.26 -1.30
CA LEU A 184 5.16 -0.12 -1.23
C LEU A 184 3.87 -0.15 -0.41
N ALA A 185 2.75 -0.54 -1.01
CA ALA A 185 1.63 -1.07 -0.25
C ALA A 185 2.19 -2.18 0.66
N SER A 186 1.59 -2.38 1.85
CA SER A 186 1.95 -3.57 2.64
C SER A 186 1.84 -4.80 1.75
N GLU A 187 2.75 -5.76 1.88
CA GLU A 187 2.78 -6.94 1.03
C GLU A 187 1.40 -7.63 1.00
N ALA A 188 0.69 -7.63 2.12
CA ALA A 188 -0.68 -8.11 2.24
C ALA A 188 -1.68 -7.30 1.39
N ALA A 189 -1.70 -5.97 1.49
CA ALA A 189 -2.59 -5.13 0.70
C ALA A 189 -2.31 -5.21 -0.81
N ALA A 190 -1.03 -5.35 -1.19
CA ALA A 190 -0.64 -5.59 -2.58
C ALA A 190 -1.18 -6.93 -3.08
N GLN A 191 -1.04 -7.99 -2.28
CA GLN A 191 -1.54 -9.33 -2.61
C GLN A 191 -3.06 -9.38 -2.71
N GLU A 192 -3.79 -8.73 -1.80
CA GLU A 192 -5.24 -8.61 -1.86
C GLU A 192 -5.69 -7.83 -3.11
N GLY A 193 -5.02 -6.71 -3.42
CA GLY A 193 -5.32 -5.93 -4.62
C GLY A 193 -5.11 -6.71 -5.92
N ILE A 194 -4.04 -7.51 -5.99
CA ILE A 194 -3.78 -8.43 -7.10
C ILE A 194 -4.89 -9.47 -7.19
N ALA A 195 -5.22 -10.12 -6.07
CA ALA A 195 -6.23 -11.17 -6.04
C ALA A 195 -7.60 -10.67 -6.49
N ASN A 196 -8.06 -9.53 -5.95
CA ASN A 196 -9.32 -8.90 -6.38
C ASN A 196 -9.33 -8.55 -7.88
N HIS A 197 -8.20 -8.07 -8.43
CA HIS A 197 -8.12 -7.81 -9.87
C HIS A 197 -8.34 -9.07 -10.71
N LEU A 198 -7.72 -10.18 -10.31
CA LEU A 198 -7.85 -11.44 -11.03
C LEU A 198 -9.26 -12.00 -10.94
N ILE A 199 -9.86 -11.97 -9.75
CA ILE A 199 -11.23 -12.46 -9.52
C ILE A 199 -12.21 -11.66 -10.39
N ASP A 200 -12.12 -10.33 -10.36
CA ASP A 200 -13.06 -9.46 -11.06
C ASP A 200 -12.89 -9.47 -12.59
N ASN A 201 -11.66 -9.58 -13.10
CA ASN A 201 -11.35 -9.25 -14.50
C ASN A 201 -10.72 -10.38 -15.30
N VAL A 202 -10.16 -11.41 -14.66
CA VAL A 202 -9.29 -12.40 -15.33
C VAL A 202 -9.83 -13.82 -15.24
N LEU A 203 -10.17 -14.28 -14.03
CA LEU A 203 -10.42 -15.70 -13.77
C LEU A 203 -11.68 -16.20 -14.52
N GLY A 204 -12.82 -15.52 -14.34
CA GLY A 204 -14.10 -15.88 -14.95
C GLY A 204 -14.41 -17.38 -14.81
N ASP A 205 -15.09 -17.95 -15.83
CA ASP A 205 -15.50 -19.37 -15.85
C ASP A 205 -14.43 -20.32 -16.43
N ARG A 206 -13.21 -19.82 -16.65
CA ARG A 206 -12.12 -20.58 -17.29
C ARG A 206 -11.36 -21.42 -16.28
N VAL A 207 -10.61 -22.40 -16.79
CA VAL A 207 -9.69 -23.21 -15.99
C VAL A 207 -8.34 -22.51 -15.84
N TRP A 208 -7.85 -22.42 -14.60
CA TRP A 208 -6.58 -21.80 -14.27
C TRP A 208 -5.72 -22.71 -13.41
N MET A 209 -4.48 -22.90 -13.84
CA MET A 209 -3.40 -23.52 -13.06
C MET A 209 -2.74 -22.42 -12.22
N ILE A 210 -2.97 -22.44 -10.92
CA ILE A 210 -2.46 -21.46 -9.97
C ILE A 210 -1.14 -21.98 -9.38
N GLY A 211 -0.04 -21.38 -9.84
CA GLY A 211 1.31 -21.73 -9.45
C GLY A 211 1.60 -21.54 -7.96
N PRO A 212 2.74 -22.06 -7.49
CA PRO A 212 3.12 -22.01 -6.09
C PRO A 212 3.46 -20.58 -5.63
N GLY A 213 3.39 -20.37 -4.31
CA GLY A 213 3.80 -19.14 -3.65
C GLY A 213 2.74 -18.53 -2.74
N THR A 214 3.19 -17.65 -1.85
CA THR A 214 2.32 -16.93 -0.91
C THR A 214 1.42 -15.90 -1.59
N THR A 215 1.92 -15.27 -2.66
CA THR A 215 1.13 -14.31 -3.46
C THR A 215 -0.08 -14.99 -4.11
N THR A 216 0.10 -16.20 -4.65
CA THR A 216 -1.00 -16.97 -5.24
C THR A 216 -1.90 -17.63 -4.20
N ALA A 217 -1.39 -17.90 -3.00
CA ALA A 217 -2.20 -18.38 -1.88
C ALA A 217 -3.28 -17.37 -1.45
N VAL A 218 -2.98 -16.07 -1.49
CA VAL A 218 -3.97 -15.02 -1.20
C VAL A 218 -5.13 -15.03 -2.21
N ILE A 219 -4.87 -15.35 -3.47
CA ILE A 219 -5.92 -15.46 -4.51
C ILE A 219 -6.95 -16.53 -4.12
N LEU A 220 -6.48 -17.73 -3.76
CA LEU A 220 -7.37 -18.82 -3.34
C LEU A 220 -8.05 -18.50 -2.02
N ALA A 221 -7.36 -17.87 -1.07
CA ALA A 221 -7.93 -17.50 0.21
C ALA A 221 -9.14 -16.55 0.06
N LEU A 222 -9.06 -15.55 -0.84
CA LEU A 222 -10.19 -14.65 -1.12
C LEU A 222 -11.37 -15.35 -1.82
N LEU A 223 -11.10 -16.44 -2.55
CA LEU A 223 -12.13 -17.33 -3.10
C LEU A 223 -12.69 -18.31 -2.06
N GLY A 224 -12.21 -18.28 -0.81
CA GLY A 224 -12.59 -19.23 0.24
C GLY A 224 -11.97 -20.63 0.07
N LEU A 225 -10.91 -20.75 -0.73
CA LEU A 225 -10.21 -21.99 -1.02
C LEU A 225 -8.88 -22.09 -0.26
N GLN A 226 -8.46 -23.32 0.07
CA GLN A 226 -7.12 -23.56 0.61
C GLN A 226 -6.11 -23.82 -0.51
N LYS A 227 -4.93 -23.17 -0.42
CA LYS A 227 -3.82 -23.32 -1.39
C LYS A 227 -2.76 -24.29 -0.87
N THR A 228 -2.26 -25.14 -1.74
CA THR A 228 -0.99 -25.85 -1.55
C THR A 228 0.17 -24.91 -1.88
N VAL A 229 0.85 -24.35 -0.86
CA VAL A 229 1.83 -23.25 -1.08
C VAL A 229 2.96 -23.61 -2.05
N LEU A 230 3.44 -24.86 -2.02
CA LEU A 230 4.51 -25.35 -2.90
C LEU A 230 3.99 -26.11 -4.15
N GLY A 231 2.67 -26.22 -4.28
CA GLY A 231 2.00 -26.97 -5.33
C GLY A 231 1.36 -26.09 -6.39
N VAL A 232 0.87 -26.72 -7.45
CA VAL A 232 0.00 -26.08 -8.46
C VAL A 232 -1.42 -26.53 -8.20
N ASP A 233 -2.33 -25.59 -7.93
CA ASP A 233 -3.75 -25.91 -7.74
C ASP A 233 -4.54 -25.48 -8.97
N VAL A 234 -5.49 -26.29 -9.42
CA VAL A 234 -6.34 -26.02 -10.58
C VAL A 234 -7.69 -25.53 -10.11
N ILE A 235 -8.14 -24.38 -10.61
CA ILE A 235 -9.44 -23.78 -10.27
C ILE A 235 -10.28 -23.53 -11.52
N ARG A 236 -11.60 -23.45 -11.34
CA ARG A 236 -12.57 -23.03 -12.36
C ARG A 236 -13.75 -22.34 -11.69
N ALA A 237 -14.15 -21.17 -12.19
CA ALA A 237 -15.31 -20.42 -11.69
C ALA A 237 -15.31 -20.26 -10.14
N GLY A 238 -14.13 -20.02 -9.56
CA GLY A 238 -13.96 -19.86 -8.11
C GLY A 238 -13.97 -21.16 -7.30
N ALA A 239 -14.07 -22.34 -7.92
CA ALA A 239 -14.01 -23.64 -7.26
C ALA A 239 -12.69 -24.36 -7.54
N LEU A 240 -12.20 -25.12 -6.55
CA LEU A 240 -11.04 -25.98 -6.69
C LEU A 240 -11.42 -27.25 -7.47
N LEU A 241 -10.72 -27.51 -8.57
CA LEU A 241 -10.84 -28.75 -9.35
C LEU A 241 -9.81 -29.80 -8.94
N MET A 242 -8.58 -29.36 -8.67
CA MET A 242 -7.47 -30.24 -8.30
C MET A 242 -6.52 -29.50 -7.38
N ALA A 243 -6.16 -30.08 -6.24
CA ALA A 243 -5.09 -29.58 -5.39
C ALA A 243 -3.78 -30.31 -5.70
N ASP A 244 -2.67 -29.58 -5.62
CA ASP A 244 -1.30 -30.10 -5.74
C ASP A 244 -1.09 -30.98 -6.97
N ALA A 245 -1.54 -30.48 -8.12
CA ALA A 245 -1.43 -31.15 -9.41
C ALA A 245 0.05 -31.30 -9.82
N ASP A 246 0.44 -32.52 -10.15
CA ASP A 246 1.73 -32.82 -10.78
C ASP A 246 1.69 -32.57 -12.30
N GLU A 247 2.85 -32.67 -12.95
CA GLU A 247 2.96 -32.48 -14.40
C GLU A 247 2.01 -33.39 -15.19
N HIS A 248 1.88 -34.66 -14.78
CA HIS A 248 1.08 -35.64 -15.51
C HIS A 248 -0.40 -35.23 -15.51
N ALA A 249 -0.94 -34.89 -14.33
CA ALA A 249 -2.31 -34.45 -14.18
C ALA A 249 -2.59 -33.13 -14.95
N LEU A 250 -1.63 -32.19 -14.96
CA LEU A 250 -1.74 -30.95 -15.72
C LEU A 250 -1.77 -31.20 -17.24
N LEU A 251 -0.97 -32.16 -17.74
CA LEU A 251 -0.96 -32.51 -19.16
C LEU A 251 -2.24 -33.24 -19.59
N GLU A 252 -2.80 -34.10 -18.75
CA GLU A 252 -4.09 -34.74 -18.99
C GLU A 252 -5.22 -33.70 -19.05
N LEU A 253 -5.23 -32.74 -18.12
CA LEU A 253 -6.17 -31.61 -18.13
C LEU A 253 -6.06 -30.81 -19.43
N LEU A 254 -4.83 -30.47 -19.84
CA LEU A 254 -4.55 -29.70 -21.06
C LEU A 254 -4.84 -30.47 -22.36
N ALA A 255 -4.96 -31.80 -22.30
CA ALA A 255 -5.43 -32.59 -23.43
C ALA A 255 -6.97 -32.52 -23.58
N ALA A 256 -7.70 -32.35 -22.48
CA ALA A 256 -9.15 -32.29 -22.45
C ALA A 256 -9.71 -30.89 -22.70
N GLU A 257 -9.10 -29.84 -22.13
CA GLU A 257 -9.56 -28.47 -22.28
C GLU A 257 -8.44 -27.42 -22.22
N LYS A 258 -8.79 -26.19 -22.60
CA LYS A 258 -7.85 -25.06 -22.59
C LYS A 258 -7.79 -24.45 -21.18
N ALA A 259 -6.59 -24.36 -20.62
CA ALA A 259 -6.32 -23.69 -19.34
C ALA A 259 -5.37 -22.50 -19.50
N GLY A 260 -5.36 -21.61 -18.50
CA GLY A 260 -4.36 -20.56 -18.32
C GLY A 260 -3.46 -20.84 -17.11
N ILE A 261 -2.37 -20.08 -16.98
CA ILE A 261 -1.43 -20.16 -15.86
C ILE A 261 -1.44 -18.83 -15.11
N VAL A 262 -1.52 -18.87 -13.77
CA VAL A 262 -1.20 -17.74 -12.91
C VAL A 262 0.06 -18.06 -12.12
N VAL A 263 1.11 -17.26 -12.25
CA VAL A 263 2.42 -17.54 -11.63
C VAL A 263 3.02 -16.29 -11.00
N THR A 264 3.73 -16.48 -9.88
CA THR A 264 4.54 -15.44 -9.24
C THR A 264 6.02 -15.79 -9.37
N PRO A 265 6.91 -14.81 -9.58
CA PRO A 265 8.34 -15.07 -9.49
C PRO A 265 8.76 -15.46 -8.08
N VAL A 266 9.81 -16.28 -7.98
CA VAL A 266 10.45 -16.67 -6.72
C VAL A 266 11.11 -15.45 -6.09
N GLY A 267 10.76 -15.14 -4.83
CA GLY A 267 11.20 -13.96 -4.12
C GLY A 267 12.72 -13.84 -4.04
N GLY A 268 13.27 -12.69 -4.46
CA GLY A 268 14.70 -12.37 -4.42
C GLY A 268 15.55 -13.03 -5.50
N GLN A 269 15.07 -14.09 -6.18
CA GLN A 269 15.81 -14.77 -7.25
C GLN A 269 15.28 -14.43 -8.65
N GLY A 270 14.00 -14.08 -8.77
CA GLY A 270 13.39 -13.64 -10.03
C GLY A 270 13.06 -14.77 -11.02
N PHE A 271 13.17 -16.05 -10.63
CA PHE A 271 12.73 -17.16 -11.47
C PHE A 271 11.21 -17.16 -11.63
N LEU A 272 10.73 -17.13 -12.88
CA LEU A 272 9.33 -17.21 -13.25
C LEU A 272 8.90 -18.66 -13.53
N PHE A 273 9.73 -19.41 -14.25
CA PHE A 273 9.55 -20.84 -14.54
C PHE A 273 10.83 -21.63 -14.29
N GLY A 274 10.66 -22.93 -14.03
CA GLY A 274 11.73 -23.86 -13.70
C GLY A 274 11.86 -24.06 -12.19
N ARG A 275 12.57 -23.16 -11.52
CA ARG A 275 12.87 -23.31 -10.09
C ARG A 275 11.65 -23.06 -9.21
N GLY A 276 11.27 -24.08 -8.44
CA GLY A 276 10.22 -23.98 -7.43
C GLY A 276 8.80 -24.15 -7.98
N ASN A 277 8.66 -24.47 -9.27
CA ASN A 277 7.39 -24.76 -9.94
C ASN A 277 7.57 -25.77 -11.09
N GLN A 278 8.35 -26.84 -10.88
CA GLN A 278 8.66 -27.84 -11.92
C GLN A 278 7.42 -28.52 -12.51
N GLN A 279 6.29 -28.53 -11.81
CA GLN A 279 5.01 -29.03 -12.33
C GLN A 279 4.55 -28.24 -13.56
N LEU A 280 4.90 -26.94 -13.65
CA LEU A 280 4.71 -26.11 -14.84
C LEU A 280 5.87 -26.32 -15.81
N SER A 281 5.99 -27.54 -16.32
CA SER A 281 7.08 -27.97 -17.22
C SER A 281 6.97 -27.35 -18.62
N ALA A 282 8.01 -27.48 -19.44
CA ALA A 282 8.00 -27.00 -20.83
C ALA A 282 6.80 -27.54 -21.63
N PRO A 283 6.46 -28.85 -21.60
CA PRO A 283 5.23 -29.37 -22.24
C PRO A 283 3.92 -28.72 -21.75
N VAL A 284 3.81 -28.40 -20.46
CA VAL A 284 2.63 -27.74 -19.87
C VAL A 284 2.54 -26.28 -20.35
N ILE A 285 3.66 -25.57 -20.32
CA ILE A 285 3.74 -24.18 -20.79
C ILE A 285 3.45 -24.11 -22.29
N ASP A 286 3.98 -25.02 -23.11
CA ASP A 286 3.79 -25.00 -24.56
C ASP A 286 2.35 -25.26 -25.00
N LYS A 287 1.61 -26.06 -24.22
CA LYS A 287 0.17 -26.27 -24.41
C LYS A 287 -0.67 -25.08 -23.93
N THR A 288 -0.06 -24.13 -23.22
CA THR A 288 -0.70 -22.89 -22.76
C THR A 288 -0.37 -21.75 -23.72
N ALA A 289 -1.39 -21.03 -24.19
CA ALA A 289 -1.18 -19.87 -25.04
C ALA A 289 -0.44 -18.75 -24.24
N PRO A 290 0.58 -18.07 -24.81
CA PRO A 290 1.34 -17.03 -24.11
C PRO A 290 0.45 -15.94 -23.50
N GLU A 291 -0.65 -15.58 -24.16
CA GLU A 291 -1.61 -14.57 -23.72
C GLU A 291 -2.42 -15.01 -22.48
N ARG A 292 -2.29 -16.28 -22.07
CA ARG A 292 -2.94 -16.87 -20.90
C ARG A 292 -1.97 -17.18 -19.77
N ILE A 293 -0.75 -16.69 -19.86
CA ILE A 293 0.20 -16.72 -18.76
C ILE A 293 0.13 -15.36 -18.06
N ILE A 294 -0.46 -15.37 -16.87
CA ILE A 294 -0.65 -14.18 -16.05
C ILE A 294 0.42 -14.16 -14.96
N VAL A 295 1.31 -13.19 -15.04
CA VAL A 295 2.37 -13.00 -14.06
C VAL A 295 1.89 -12.04 -12.97
N VAL A 296 2.03 -12.44 -11.71
CA VAL A 296 1.57 -11.66 -10.55
C VAL A 296 2.72 -11.47 -9.56
N ALA A 297 2.91 -10.24 -9.08
CA ALA A 297 3.90 -9.95 -8.05
C ALA A 297 3.63 -8.61 -7.39
N SER A 298 3.90 -8.48 -6.09
CA SER A 298 3.90 -7.16 -5.47
C SER A 298 5.01 -6.28 -6.07
N GLU A 299 4.81 -4.97 -6.03
CA GLU A 299 5.86 -4.02 -6.45
C GLU A 299 7.13 -4.18 -5.61
N ALA A 300 6.99 -4.57 -4.34
CA ALA A 300 8.12 -4.86 -3.45
C ALA A 300 8.93 -6.04 -3.96
N LYS A 301 8.26 -7.14 -4.36
CA LYS A 301 8.93 -8.34 -4.87
C LYS A 301 9.69 -8.04 -6.16
N ILE A 302 9.14 -7.22 -7.05
CA ILE A 302 9.82 -6.77 -8.27
C ILE A 302 10.97 -5.81 -7.96
N ALA A 303 10.77 -4.84 -7.08
CA ALA A 303 11.83 -3.88 -6.69
C ALA A 303 13.06 -4.56 -6.10
N ARG A 304 12.88 -5.67 -5.35
CA ARG A 304 13.97 -6.47 -4.77
C ARG A 304 14.88 -7.13 -5.80
N LEU A 305 14.47 -7.21 -7.07
CA LEU A 305 15.32 -7.70 -8.16
C LEU A 305 16.40 -6.68 -8.55
N GLY A 306 16.32 -5.43 -8.06
CA GLY A 306 17.34 -4.41 -8.33
C GLY A 306 17.49 -4.06 -9.82
N GLY A 307 16.43 -4.25 -10.60
CA GLY A 307 16.44 -4.05 -12.06
C GLY A 307 16.92 -5.26 -12.86
N ALA A 308 17.31 -6.36 -12.22
CA ALA A 308 17.60 -7.61 -12.92
C ALA A 308 16.33 -8.17 -13.58
N PRO A 309 16.42 -8.72 -14.80
CA PRO A 309 15.29 -9.35 -15.47
C PRO A 309 14.79 -10.59 -14.71
N LEU A 310 13.53 -10.94 -14.95
CA LEU A 310 13.01 -12.25 -14.56
C LEU A 310 13.76 -13.35 -15.32
N ARG A 311 13.86 -14.52 -14.72
CA ARG A 311 14.59 -15.67 -15.27
C ARG A 311 13.62 -16.78 -15.62
N VAL A 312 13.87 -17.45 -16.73
CA VAL A 312 13.22 -18.70 -17.11
C VAL A 312 14.31 -19.76 -17.27
N ASP A 313 14.02 -20.96 -16.80
CA ASP A 313 14.89 -22.12 -16.88
C ASP A 313 13.99 -23.36 -16.99
N THR A 314 13.30 -23.47 -18.13
CA THR A 314 12.29 -24.53 -18.34
C THR A 314 12.91 -25.87 -18.70
N GLY A 315 14.23 -25.90 -18.95
CA GLY A 315 14.94 -27.05 -19.51
C GLY A 315 14.82 -27.17 -21.03
N ASP A 316 14.05 -26.29 -21.69
CA ASP A 316 13.90 -26.19 -23.14
C ASP A 316 14.35 -24.79 -23.62
N ALA A 317 15.49 -24.74 -24.29
CA ALA A 317 16.09 -23.49 -24.77
C ALA A 317 15.22 -22.76 -25.81
N ALA A 318 14.42 -23.48 -26.60
CA ALA A 318 13.55 -22.86 -27.60
C ALA A 318 12.34 -22.20 -26.93
N LEU A 319 11.81 -22.83 -25.88
CA LEU A 319 10.76 -22.23 -25.05
C LEU A 319 11.28 -21.04 -24.24
N ASP A 320 12.46 -21.17 -23.62
CA ASP A 320 13.08 -20.07 -22.86
C ASP A 320 13.27 -18.83 -23.77
N ALA A 321 13.76 -19.03 -25.00
CA ALA A 321 13.90 -17.96 -25.99
C ALA A 321 12.57 -17.33 -26.42
N ARG A 322 11.46 -18.09 -26.43
CA ARG A 322 10.12 -17.58 -26.72
C ARG A 322 9.51 -16.79 -25.56
N LEU A 323 9.90 -17.11 -24.32
CA LEU A 323 9.44 -16.41 -23.11
C LEU A 323 10.27 -15.15 -22.82
N ALA A 324 11.49 -15.06 -23.35
CA ALA A 324 12.35 -13.89 -23.22
C ALA A 324 11.74 -12.63 -23.87
N GLY A 325 12.17 -11.45 -23.40
CA GLY A 325 11.66 -10.16 -23.86
C GLY A 325 10.97 -9.39 -22.74
N TYR A 326 9.70 -9.01 -22.92
CA TYR A 326 8.95 -8.23 -21.94
C TYR A 326 7.60 -8.86 -21.65
N THR A 327 7.23 -8.91 -20.38
CA THR A 327 5.92 -9.38 -19.92
C THR A 327 5.19 -8.31 -19.11
N ARG A 328 3.87 -8.44 -19.03
CA ARG A 328 3.03 -7.64 -18.14
C ARG A 328 2.88 -8.37 -16.82
N ILE A 329 3.09 -7.66 -15.71
CA ILE A 329 2.95 -8.18 -14.36
C ILE A 329 1.83 -7.42 -13.67
N VAL A 330 0.83 -8.14 -13.16
CA VAL A 330 -0.21 -7.58 -12.29
C VAL A 330 0.40 -7.31 -10.92
N VAL A 331 0.36 -6.05 -10.50
CA VAL A 331 0.98 -5.58 -9.24
C VAL A 331 -0.01 -5.00 -8.24
N GLY A 332 -1.29 -4.97 -8.59
CA GLY A 332 -2.39 -4.51 -7.73
C GLY A 332 -3.70 -4.39 -8.52
N TYR A 333 -4.73 -3.81 -7.88
CA TYR A 333 -6.04 -3.67 -8.49
C TYR A 333 -6.02 -2.76 -9.72
N ASN A 334 -6.32 -3.29 -10.91
CA ASN A 334 -6.24 -2.58 -12.19
C ASN A 334 -4.86 -1.94 -12.45
N ARG A 335 -3.79 -2.55 -11.93
CA ARG A 335 -2.43 -2.04 -12.04
C ARG A 335 -1.49 -3.11 -12.54
N GLU A 336 -0.78 -2.76 -13.60
CA GLU A 336 0.22 -3.62 -14.22
C GLU A 336 1.51 -2.85 -14.51
N ILE A 337 2.62 -3.57 -14.60
CA ILE A 337 3.89 -3.06 -15.10
C ILE A 337 4.40 -3.91 -16.23
N VAL A 338 5.23 -3.34 -17.10
CA VAL A 338 6.03 -4.09 -18.06
C VAL A 338 7.40 -4.37 -17.43
N TYR A 339 7.86 -5.62 -17.49
CA TYR A 339 9.14 -6.02 -16.91
C TYR A 339 9.89 -7.03 -17.80
N PRO A 340 11.23 -6.96 -17.89
CA PRO A 340 11.99 -7.83 -18.78
C PRO A 340 12.11 -9.27 -18.26
N ILE A 341 12.14 -10.22 -19.19
CA ILE A 341 12.52 -11.63 -19.00
C ILE A 341 13.82 -11.87 -19.78
N ALA A 342 14.80 -12.48 -19.11
CA ALA A 342 16.11 -12.82 -19.64
C ALA A 342 16.04 -13.94 -20.69
#